data_AF-A0A7C2FDC8-F1
#
_entry.id   AF-A0A7C2FDC8-F1
#
_cell.length_a   1.000
_cell.length_b   1.000
_cell.length_c   1.000
_cell.angle_alpha   90.00
_cell.angle_beta   90.00
_cell.angle_gamma   90.00
#
_symmetry.space_group_name_H-M   'P 1'
#
loop_
_entity.id
_entity.type
_entity.pdbx_description
1 polymer ?
#
loop_
_entity_poly.entity_id
_entity_poly.type
_entity_poly.pdbx_seq_one_letter_code
_entity_poly.pdbx_strand_id
1 'polypeptide(L)' 'MILDRFGIQGDVDGDDCVDDADLLMVLFRFGRGYSPEDVNVDGIVDEQDLLMVLSRFGECVR' A
#
# COMPACT_ATOMS: atom_id res chain seq x y z
N MET A 1 0.86 20.34 13.36
CA MET A 1 0.13 20.48 12.08
C MET A 1 1.10 20.19 10.94
N ILE A 2 0.79 19.16 10.15
CA ILE A 2 1.25 18.82 8.76
C ILE A 2 1.89 17.41 8.56
N LEU A 3 2.25 16.61 9.57
CA LEU A 3 2.85 15.28 9.30
C LEU A 3 1.91 14.05 9.40
N ASP A 4 0.75 14.15 10.04
CA ASP A 4 -0.18 13.00 10.19
C ASP A 4 -1.08 12.76 8.95
N ARG A 5 -0.73 13.30 7.78
CA ARG A 5 -1.51 13.14 6.54
C ARG A 5 -0.81 12.31 5.46
N PHE A 6 0.34 11.74 5.78
CA PHE A 6 0.91 10.67 4.97
C PHE A 6 0.52 9.38 5.70
N GLY A 7 -0.49 8.69 5.18
CA GLY A 7 -0.94 7.39 5.70
C GLY A 7 0.20 6.38 5.76
N ILE A 8 -0.04 5.22 6.37
CA ILE A 8 0.98 4.18 6.46
C ILE A 8 1.32 3.73 5.04
N GLN A 9 2.60 3.72 4.67
CA GLN A 9 2.96 3.29 3.33
C GLN A 9 2.65 1.80 3.16
N GLY A 10 1.69 1.49 2.29
CA GLY A 10 1.13 0.14 2.14
C GLY A 10 -0.35 0.05 2.52
N ASP A 11 -0.91 1.09 3.16
CA ASP A 11 -2.35 1.33 3.29
C ASP A 11 -2.83 1.93 1.96
N VAL A 12 -3.32 1.07 1.08
CA VAL A 12 -3.72 1.40 -0.29
C VAL A 12 -5.22 1.64 -0.42
N ASP A 13 -6.01 1.20 0.57
CA ASP A 13 -7.45 1.42 0.63
C ASP A 13 -7.86 2.63 1.49
N GLY A 14 -6.93 3.12 2.31
CA GLY A 14 -7.04 4.35 3.10
C GLY A 14 -7.79 4.18 4.41
N ASP A 15 -7.81 2.98 4.99
CA ASP A 15 -8.52 2.67 6.22
C ASP A 15 -7.70 2.87 7.52
N ASP A 16 -6.49 3.42 7.38
CA ASP A 16 -5.51 3.66 8.44
C ASP A 16 -4.87 2.37 9.01
N CYS A 17 -5.04 1.22 8.35
CA CYS A 17 -4.35 -0.03 8.64
C CYS A 17 -3.63 -0.59 7.40
N VAL A 18 -2.67 -1.48 7.63
CA VAL A 18 -2.06 -2.29 6.57
C VAL A 18 -2.42 -3.74 6.85
N ASP A 19 -3.40 -4.28 6.13
CA ASP A 19 -3.92 -5.62 6.39
C ASP A 19 -4.16 -6.45 5.10
N ASP A 20 -4.99 -7.48 5.21
CA ASP A 20 -5.26 -8.36 4.08
C ASP A 20 -6.07 -7.68 2.97
N ALA A 21 -6.84 -6.63 3.26
CA ALA A 21 -7.52 -5.82 2.25
C ALA A 21 -6.49 -5.15 1.32
N ASP A 22 -5.47 -4.51 1.88
CA ASP A 22 -4.39 -3.87 1.11
C ASP A 22 -3.63 -4.87 0.27
N LEU A 23 -3.26 -5.99 0.89
CA LEU A 23 -2.55 -7.07 0.22
C LEU A 23 -3.34 -7.60 -0.97
N LEU A 24 -4.65 -7.82 -0.80
CA LEU A 24 -5.51 -8.29 -1.88
C LEU A 24 -5.68 -7.25 -2.99
N MET A 25 -5.75 -5.96 -2.65
CA MET A 25 -5.82 -4.88 -3.64
C MET A 25 -4.57 -4.85 -4.53
N VAL A 26 -3.37 -4.94 -3.95
CA VAL A 26 -2.12 -5.04 -4.71
C VAL A 26 -2.12 -6.26 -5.63
N LEU A 27 -2.50 -7.44 -5.11
CA LEU A 27 -2.55 -8.66 -5.92
C LEU A 27 -3.57 -8.59 -7.07
N PHE A 28 -4.72 -7.91 -6.88
CA PHE A 28 -5.70 -7.72 -7.96
C PHE A 28 -5.26 -6.70 -9.01
N ARG A 29 -4.27 -5.87 -8.69
CA ARG A 29 -3.75 -4.80 -9.55
C ARG A 29 -2.38 -5.11 -10.12
N PHE A 30 -1.81 -6.27 -9.83
CA PHE A 30 -0.52 -6.71 -10.33
C PHE A 30 -0.38 -6.53 -11.85
N GLY A 31 0.72 -5.90 -12.27
CA GLY A 31 1.04 -5.56 -13.66
C GLY A 31 0.26 -4.36 -14.24
N ARG A 32 -0.54 -3.66 -13.42
CA ARG A 32 -1.11 -2.35 -13.79
C ARG A 32 -0.10 -1.25 -13.48
N GLY A 33 -0.24 -0.11 -14.14
CA GLY A 33 0.58 1.07 -13.83
C GLY A 33 -0.27 2.21 -13.30
N TYR A 34 0.35 3.10 -12.54
CA TYR A 34 -0.24 4.34 -12.01
C TYR A 34 -1.57 4.09 -11.27
N SER A 35 -1.50 3.38 -10.14
CA SER A 35 -2.63 3.17 -9.24
C SER A 35 -2.21 3.28 -7.77
N PRO A 36 -3.13 3.41 -6.81
CA PRO A 36 -2.78 3.47 -5.39
C PRO A 36 -1.94 2.29 -4.90
N GLU A 37 -2.07 1.16 -5.59
CA GLU A 37 -1.36 -0.08 -5.32
C GLU A 37 0.11 -0.09 -5.82
N ASP A 38 0.54 0.94 -6.55
CA ASP A 38 1.94 1.23 -6.90
C ASP A 38 2.56 2.03 -5.73
N VAL A 39 3.03 1.28 -4.73
CA VAL A 39 3.42 1.75 -3.39
C VAL A 39 4.79 2.45 -3.40
N ASN A 40 5.71 2.04 -4.29
CA ASN A 40 6.98 2.74 -4.49
C ASN A 40 6.89 3.86 -5.54
N VAL A 41 5.78 3.95 -6.26
CA VAL A 41 5.52 4.95 -7.31
C VAL A 41 6.55 4.83 -8.45
N ASP A 42 6.89 3.60 -8.84
CA ASP A 42 7.81 3.32 -9.94
C ASP A 42 7.12 3.19 -11.31
N GLY A 43 5.77 3.23 -11.31
CA GLY A 43 4.94 3.22 -12.50
C GLY A 43 4.37 1.84 -12.84
N ILE A 44 4.63 0.80 -12.05
CA ILE A 44 4.05 -0.53 -12.21
C ILE A 44 3.80 -1.19 -10.85
N VAL A 45 2.65 -1.85 -10.70
CA VAL A 45 2.35 -2.69 -9.54
C VAL A 45 3.06 -4.02 -9.71
N ASP A 46 4.11 -4.27 -8.93
CA ASP A 46 4.91 -5.49 -9.02
C ASP A 46 5.27 -6.11 -7.65
N GLU A 47 6.25 -7.00 -7.64
CA GLU A 47 6.72 -7.71 -6.46
C GLU A 47 7.29 -6.78 -5.38
N GLN A 48 7.82 -5.61 -5.74
CA GLN A 48 8.32 -4.63 -4.78
C GLN A 48 7.18 -3.99 -4.00
N ASP A 49 6.06 -3.64 -4.66
CA ASP A 49 4.85 -3.14 -3.98
C ASP A 49 4.29 -4.15 -3.00
N LEU A 50 4.21 -5.41 -3.43
CA LEU A 50 3.81 -6.52 -2.58
C LEU A 50 4.71 -6.66 -1.35
N LEU A 51 6.03 -6.60 -1.53
CA LEU A 51 6.98 -6.69 -0.41
C LEU A 51 6.89 -5.49 0.53
N MET A 52 6.58 -4.29 0.03
CA MET A 52 6.37 -3.12 0.88
C MET A 52 5.12 -3.28 1.76
N VAL A 53 3.98 -3.74 1.21
CA VAL A 53 2.78 -4.04 2.01
C VAL A 53 3.09 -5.10 3.06
N LEU A 54 3.71 -6.22 2.66
CA LEU A 54 4.06 -7.29 3.60
C LEU A 54 5.04 -6.84 4.70
N SER A 55 5.94 -5.89 4.40
CA SER A 55 6.90 -5.36 5.38
C SER A 55 6.26 -4.57 6.52
N ARG A 56 5.05 -4.04 6.30
CA ARG A 56 4.28 -3.25 7.26
C ARG A 56 2.95 -3.91 7.68
N PHE A 57 2.76 -5.17 7.32
CA PHE A 57 1.52 -5.90 7.59
C PHE A 57 1.21 -5.93 9.10
N GLY A 58 0.03 -5.45 9.47
CA GLY A 58 -0.46 -5.29 10.84
C GLY A 58 -0.15 -3.94 11.49
N GLU A 59 0.46 -2.98 10.79
CA GLU A 59 0.57 -1.60 11.26
C GLU A 59 -0.78 -0.87 11.13
N CYS A 60 -1.15 -0.06 12.12
CA CYS A 60 -2.35 0.80 12.08
C CYS A 60 -2.09 2.14 12.78
N VAL A 61 -2.73 3.20 12.32
CA VAL A 61 -2.78 4.49 13.03
C VAL A 61 -3.71 4.33 14.23
N ARG A 62 -3.29 4.84 15.38
CA ARG A 62 -3.97 4.65 16.67
C ARG A 62 -4.66 5.91 17.16
#